data_AF-A0A7Y3DSF8-F1
#
_entry.id   AF-A0A7Y3DSF8-F1
#
_cell.length_a   1.000
_cell.length_b   1.000
_cell.length_c   1.000
_cell.angle_alpha   90.00
_cell.angle_beta   90.00
_cell.angle_gamma   90.00
#
_symmetry.space_group_name_H-M   'P 1'
#
loop_
_entity.id
_entity.type
_entity.pdbx_description
1 polymer ?
#
loop_
_entity_poly.entity_id
_entity_poly.type
_entity_poly.pdbx_seq_one_letter_code
_entity_poly.pdbx_strand_id
1 'polypeptide(L)'
;MNRKIDSESSSEYKIKAICNIFLVMLIIIPTALLGIVMWLYSLQPEYSGRLTLSGLKEKVEIIFDPYGIPHIYSHNEEDVYFALGYVHAQERLFQMEIMRRVAAG
;
A
#
# COMPACT_ATOMS: atom_id res chain seq x y z
N MET A 1 -49.11 -27.92 30.54
CA MET A 1 -47.98 -28.78 30.11
C MET A 1 -47.34 -28.22 28.84
N ASN A 2 -46.93 -26.94 28.82
CA ASN A 2 -46.33 -26.29 27.63
C ASN A 2 -45.03 -25.52 27.92
N ARG A 3 -44.79 -25.12 29.18
CA ARG A 3 -43.70 -24.22 29.56
C ARG A 3 -42.26 -24.75 29.34
N LYS A 4 -42.08 -26.08 29.17
CA LYS A 4 -40.77 -26.69 28.90
C LYS A 4 -40.37 -26.64 27.42
N ILE A 5 -41.35 -26.76 26.51
CA ILE A 5 -41.12 -26.76 25.05
C ILE A 5 -40.68 -25.36 24.59
N ASP A 6 -41.25 -24.32 25.21
CA ASP A 6 -40.93 -22.92 24.91
C ASP A 6 -39.51 -22.52 25.35
N SER A 7 -39.01 -23.08 26.47
CA SER A 7 -37.65 -22.81 26.97
C SER A 7 -36.54 -23.49 26.16
N GLU A 8 -36.83 -24.66 25.58
CA GLU A 8 -35.88 -25.47 24.81
C GLU A 8 -35.69 -24.88 23.40
N SER A 9 -36.78 -24.40 22.78
CA SER A 9 -36.77 -23.67 21.50
C SER A 9 -35.96 -22.36 21.55
N SER A 10 -36.06 -21.60 22.66
CA SER A 10 -35.28 -20.35 22.84
C SER A 10 -33.78 -20.60 22.96
N SER A 11 -33.36 -21.71 23.58
CA SER A 11 -31.96 -22.10 23.72
C SER A 11 -31.35 -22.51 22.37
N GLU A 12 -32.07 -23.31 21.58
CA GLU A 12 -31.64 -23.68 20.23
C GLU A 12 -31.49 -22.48 19.31
N TYR A 13 -32.41 -21.50 19.38
CA TYR A 13 -32.33 -20.30 18.57
C TYR A 13 -31.07 -19.47 18.89
N LYS A 14 -30.71 -19.36 20.18
CA LYS A 14 -29.48 -18.67 20.62
C LYS A 14 -28.21 -19.39 20.13
N ILE A 15 -28.19 -20.73 20.17
CA ILE A 15 -27.05 -21.53 19.69
C ILE A 15 -26.91 -21.40 18.16
N LYS A 16 -28.02 -21.46 17.42
CA LYS A 16 -28.05 -21.26 15.96
C LYS A 16 -27.59 -19.84 15.59
N ALA A 17 -27.98 -18.82 16.35
CA ALA A 17 -27.53 -17.45 16.15
C ALA A 17 -26.02 -17.27 16.39
N ILE A 18 -25.46 -17.86 17.46
CA ILE A 18 -24.02 -17.81 17.75
C ILE A 18 -23.21 -18.54 16.68
N CYS A 19 -23.65 -19.73 16.24
CA CYS A 19 -23.02 -20.46 15.14
C CYS A 19 -23.04 -19.64 13.84
N ASN A 20 -24.16 -18.98 13.53
CA ASN A 20 -24.28 -18.17 12.32
C ASN A 20 -23.37 -16.94 12.35
N ILE A 21 -23.23 -16.27 13.50
CA ILE A 21 -22.30 -15.15 13.67
C ILE A 21 -20.85 -15.63 13.47
N PHE A 22 -20.47 -16.77 14.04
CA PHE A 22 -19.15 -17.35 13.84
C PHE A 22 -18.87 -17.70 12.36
N LEU A 23 -19.88 -18.25 11.67
CA LEU A 23 -19.79 -18.61 10.26
C LEU A 23 -19.59 -17.37 9.36
N VAL A 24 -20.30 -16.28 9.66
CA VAL A 24 -20.15 -15.00 8.95
C VAL A 24 -18.77 -14.39 9.23
N MET A 25 -18.31 -14.42 10.49
CA MET A 25 -16.99 -13.87 10.84
C MET A 25 -15.84 -14.62 10.16
N LEU A 26 -15.97 -15.94 10.00
CA LEU A 26 -15.02 -16.79 9.29
C LEU A 26 -14.86 -16.39 7.81
N ILE A 27 -15.87 -15.78 7.20
CA ILE A 27 -15.83 -15.31 5.81
C ILE A 27 -15.34 -13.85 5.74
N ILE A 28 -15.82 -12.98 6.64
CA ILE A 28 -15.49 -11.54 6.66
C ILE A 28 -14.01 -11.30 6.96
N ILE A 29 -13.43 -12.00 7.93
CA ILE A 29 -12.04 -11.81 8.32
C ILE A 29 -11.07 -12.05 7.14
N PRO A 30 -11.12 -13.20 6.42
CA PRO A 30 -10.22 -13.42 5.29
C PRO A 30 -10.50 -12.48 4.12
N THR A 31 -11.74 -12.06 3.88
CA THR A 31 -12.01 -11.06 2.82
C THR A 31 -11.42 -9.70 3.17
N ALA A 32 -11.56 -9.26 4.42
CA ALA A 32 -10.93 -8.03 4.89
C ALA A 32 -9.39 -8.14 4.80
N LEU A 33 -8.82 -9.28 5.19
CA LEU A 33 -7.38 -9.52 5.10
C LEU A 33 -6.88 -9.46 3.65
N LEU A 34 -7.59 -10.13 2.72
CA LEU A 34 -7.29 -10.07 1.29
C LEU A 34 -7.35 -8.63 0.76
N GLY A 35 -8.37 -7.87 1.15
CA GLY A 35 -8.49 -6.46 0.79
C GLY A 35 -7.33 -5.61 1.30
N ILE A 36 -6.93 -5.79 2.56
CA ILE A 36 -5.79 -5.09 3.16
C ILE A 36 -4.49 -5.47 2.43
N VAL A 37 -4.26 -6.75 2.16
CA VAL A 37 -3.06 -7.21 1.46
C VAL A 37 -3.00 -6.62 0.05
N MET A 38 -4.10 -6.63 -0.70
CA MET A 38 -4.15 -5.98 -2.02
C MET A 38 -3.88 -4.48 -1.93
N TRP A 39 -4.45 -3.79 -0.94
CA TRP A 39 -4.19 -2.38 -0.72
C TRP A 39 -2.72 -2.09 -0.41
N LEU A 40 -2.08 -2.91 0.43
CA LEU A 40 -0.66 -2.78 0.76
C LEU A 40 0.24 -3.00 -0.47
N TYR A 41 -0.07 -3.96 -1.33
CA TYR A 41 0.67 -4.15 -2.59
C TYR A 41 0.55 -2.97 -3.54
N SER A 42 -0.60 -2.29 -3.55
CA SER A 42 -0.81 -1.08 -4.37
C SER A 42 0.04 0.12 -3.94
N LEU A 43 0.68 0.08 -2.77
CA LEU A 43 1.53 1.17 -2.26
C LEU A 43 2.98 1.07 -2.78
N GLN A 44 3.33 0.00 -3.50
CA GLN A 44 4.68 -0.16 -4.03
C GLN A 44 4.94 0.88 -5.14
N PRO A 45 6.11 1.55 -5.13
CA PRO A 45 6.47 2.47 -6.20
C PRO A 45 6.68 1.74 -7.53
N GLU A 46 6.28 2.39 -8.61
CA GLU A 46 6.43 1.86 -9.96
C GLU A 46 7.85 2.19 -10.49
N TYR A 47 8.69 1.17 -10.62
CA TYR A 47 10.09 1.32 -11.08
C TYR A 47 10.26 1.20 -12.59
N SER A 48 9.25 0.68 -13.28
CA SER A 48 9.29 0.42 -14.71
C SER A 48 8.15 1.13 -15.40
N GLY A 49 8.45 1.88 -16.45
CA GLY A 49 7.41 2.56 -17.20
C GLY A 49 7.95 3.78 -17.92
N ARG A 50 7.03 4.55 -18.50
CA ARG A 50 7.32 5.86 -19.06
C ARG A 50 6.47 6.89 -18.35
N LEU A 51 7.13 7.85 -17.74
CA LEU A 51 6.50 8.98 -17.08
C LEU A 51 6.82 10.25 -17.86
N THR A 52 5.82 11.09 -18.07
CA THR A 52 6.00 12.41 -18.69
C THR A 52 5.96 13.45 -17.58
N LEU A 53 7.08 14.12 -17.35
CA LEU A 53 7.22 15.16 -16.33
C LEU A 53 7.37 16.52 -17.03
N SER A 54 6.61 17.52 -16.59
CA SER A 54 6.61 18.86 -17.18
C SER A 54 7.91 19.65 -17.00
N GLY A 55 8.81 19.20 -16.12
CA GLY A 55 10.11 19.84 -15.87
C GLY A 55 11.27 19.33 -16.70
N LEU A 56 11.07 18.28 -17.52
CA LEU A 56 12.13 17.71 -18.36
C LEU A 56 12.18 18.40 -19.72
N LYS A 57 13.38 18.84 -20.13
CA LYS A 57 13.62 19.39 -21.47
C LYS A 57 13.88 18.28 -22.48
N GLU A 58 14.61 17.24 -22.06
CA GLU A 58 14.95 16.08 -22.87
C GLU A 58 14.57 14.75 -22.20
N LYS A 59 14.69 13.65 -22.96
CA LYS A 59 14.43 12.30 -22.46
C LYS A 59 15.52 11.90 -21.46
N VAL A 60 15.09 11.47 -20.27
CA VAL A 60 15.94 10.84 -19.26
C VAL A 60 15.65 9.35 -19.18
N GLU A 61 16.69 8.55 -19.05
CA GLU A 61 16.61 7.11 -18.84
C GLU A 61 17.20 6.75 -17.47
N ILE A 62 16.45 5.97 -16.69
CA ILE A 62 16.81 5.57 -15.33
C ILE A 62 16.80 4.05 -15.30
N ILE A 63 17.94 3.46 -14.96
CA ILE A 63 18.12 2.01 -14.91
C ILE A 63 18.58 1.65 -13.49
N PHE A 64 17.82 0.78 -12.82
CA PHE A 64 18.21 0.24 -11.53
C PHE A 64 19.04 -1.03 -11.73
N ASP A 65 20.19 -1.08 -11.08
CA ASP A 65 21.01 -2.28 -11.06
C ASP A 65 20.38 -3.37 -10.14
N PRO A 66 20.94 -4.59 -10.10
CA PRO A 66 20.45 -5.66 -9.22
C PRO A 66 20.52 -5.35 -7.72
N TYR A 67 21.30 -4.35 -7.32
CA TYR A 67 21.44 -3.88 -5.94
C TYR A 67 20.52 -2.69 -5.64
N GLY A 68 19.71 -2.24 -6.60
CA GLY A 68 18.80 -1.09 -6.47
C GLY A 68 19.48 0.27 -6.61
N ILE A 69 20.69 0.33 -7.18
CA ILE A 69 21.41 1.58 -7.43
C ILE A 69 20.93 2.19 -8.76
N PRO A 70 20.42 3.44 -8.76
CA PRO A 70 19.93 4.08 -9.98
C PRO A 70 21.08 4.65 -10.82
N HIS A 71 21.09 4.31 -12.10
CA HIS A 71 21.92 4.90 -13.13
C HIS A 71 21.07 5.83 -14.01
N ILE A 72 21.39 7.12 -14.00
CA ILE A 72 20.62 8.17 -14.69
C ILE A 72 21.39 8.64 -15.92
N TYR A 73 20.76 8.58 -17.09
CA TYR A 73 21.32 8.98 -18.37
C TYR A 73 20.47 10.07 -19.02
N SER A 74 21.10 11.15 -19.45
CA SER A 74 20.47 12.26 -20.20
C SER A 74 21.53 12.96 -21.05
N HIS A 75 21.09 13.69 -22.08
CA HIS A 75 21.95 14.57 -22.88
C HIS A 75 22.15 15.96 -22.26
N ASN A 76 21.37 16.29 -21.23
CA ASN A 76 21.37 17.59 -20.57
C ASN A 76 21.57 17.41 -19.06
N GLU A 77 22.50 18.18 -18.50
CA GLU A 77 22.87 18.13 -17.07
C GLU A 77 21.71 18.57 -16.16
N GLU A 78 20.94 19.58 -16.55
CA GLU A 78 19.79 20.05 -15.77
C GLU A 78 18.74 18.94 -15.59
N ASP A 79 18.50 18.15 -16.64
CA ASP A 79 17.55 17.03 -16.60
C ASP A 79 18.08 15.87 -15.74
N VAL A 80 19.40 15.67 -15.66
CA VAL A 80 20.02 14.71 -14.72
C VAL A 80 19.75 15.13 -13.28
N TYR A 81 19.97 16.40 -12.92
CA TYR A 81 19.69 16.87 -11.56
C TYR A 81 18.21 16.80 -11.20
N PHE A 82 17.33 17.12 -12.16
CA PHE A 82 15.89 16.98 -11.98
C PHE A 82 15.50 15.52 -11.70
N ALA A 83 15.99 14.60 -12.52
CA ALA A 83 15.74 13.17 -12.35
C ALA A 83 16.37 12.61 -11.05
N LEU A 84 17.55 13.10 -10.65
CA LEU A 84 18.18 12.74 -9.38
C LEU A 84 17.29 13.12 -8.19
N GLY A 85 16.74 14.33 -8.20
CA GLY A 85 15.76 14.77 -7.19
C GLY A 85 14.51 13.90 -7.18
N TYR A 86 14.00 13.53 -8.36
CA TYR A 86 12.85 12.62 -8.50
C TYR A 86 13.13 11.24 -7.89
N VAL A 87 14.25 10.62 -8.25
CA VAL A 87 14.65 9.29 -7.71
C VAL A 87 14.90 9.36 -6.22
N HIS A 88 15.52 10.43 -5.72
CA HIS A 88 15.66 10.65 -4.28
C HIS A 88 14.30 10.73 -3.59
N ALA A 89 13.33 11.45 -4.16
CA ALA A 89 11.99 11.53 -3.61
C ALA A 89 11.30 10.16 -3.64
N GLN A 90 11.41 9.39 -4.72
CA GLN A 90 10.84 8.05 -4.82
C GLN A 90 11.33 7.13 -3.69
N GLU A 91 12.63 7.14 -3.39
CA GLU A 91 13.25 6.20 -2.45
C GLU A 91 13.32 6.72 -1.01
N ARG A 92 13.50 8.02 -0.83
CA ARG A 92 13.92 8.63 0.45
C ARG A 92 13.06 9.83 0.86
N LEU A 93 11.84 9.97 0.34
CA LEU A 93 10.96 11.11 0.65
C LEU A 93 10.86 11.38 2.16
N PHE A 94 10.56 10.33 2.92
CA PHE A 94 10.39 10.45 4.37
C PHE A 94 11.68 10.93 5.05
N GLN A 95 12.82 10.33 4.70
CA GLN A 95 14.11 10.72 5.25
C GLN A 95 14.43 12.19 4.96
N MET A 96 14.26 12.63 3.70
CA MET A 96 14.50 14.02 3.31
C MET A 96 13.55 14.98 4.02
N GLU A 97 12.28 14.61 4.16
CA GLU A 97 11.28 15.45 4.85
C GLU A 97 11.58 15.58 6.35
N ILE A 98 11.99 14.49 7.02
CA ILE A 98 12.42 14.55 8.42
C ILE A 98 13.69 15.40 8.56
N MET A 99 14.70 15.17 7.73
CA MET A 99 15.94 15.97 7.75
C MET A 99 15.65 17.46 7.52
N ARG A 100 14.74 17.78 6.58
CA ARG A 100 14.30 19.16 6.32
C ARG A 100 13.65 19.80 7.53
N ARG A 101 12.78 19.08 8.23
CA ARG A 101 12.11 19.58 9.46
C ARG A 101 13.12 19.79 10.58
N VAL A 102 13.97 18.81 10.85
CA VAL A 102 15.01 18.91 11.89
C VAL A 102 15.97 20.07 11.62
N ALA A 103 16.34 20.29 10.36
CA ALA A 103 17.22 21.39 9.97
C ALA A 103 16.56 22.78 10.07
N ALA A 104 15.23 22.85 10.00
CA ALA A 104 14.49 24.11 10.08
C ALA A 104 14.26 24.60 11.53
N GLY A 105 14.50 23.74 12.53
CA GLY A 105 14.24 24.01 13.95
C GLY A 105 12.82 23.68 14.36
#